data_AF-A0A2G9U5N4-F1
#
_entry.id   AF-A0A2G9U5N4-F1
#
_cell.length_a   1.000
_cell.length_b   1.000
_cell.length_c   1.000
_cell.angle_alpha   90.00
_cell.angle_beta   90.00
_cell.angle_gamma   90.00
#
_symmetry.space_group_name_H-M   'P 1'
#
loop_
_entity.id
_entity.type
_entity.pdbx_description
1 polymer ?
#
loop_
_entity_poly.entity_id
_entity_poly.type
_entity_poly.pdbx_seq_one_letter_code
_entity_poly.pdbx_strand_id
1 'polypeptide(L)' 'MLAQAAPQEQKQLLGERIYALIDRLYPGHKDAGKITGMMLEIDNSELIMMLQDLDLFKSKVEEASSVLQSAAKMN' A
#
# COMPACT_ATOMS: atom_id res chain seq x y z
N MET A 1 -4.63 19.63 -5.71
CA MET A 1 -6.02 19.58 -5.21
C MET A 1 -6.37 18.15 -4.79
N LEU A 2 -5.81 17.67 -3.66
CA LEU A 2 -6.19 16.39 -3.03
C LEU A 2 -6.97 16.61 -1.72
N ALA A 3 -6.93 17.82 -1.15
CA ALA A 3 -7.55 18.17 0.12
C ALA A 3 -9.07 18.50 0.04
N GLN A 4 -9.68 18.39 -1.15
CA GLN A 4 -11.10 18.71 -1.39
C GLN A 4 -11.90 17.50 -1.92
N ALA A 5 -11.25 16.34 -2.10
CA ALA A 5 -11.91 15.12 -2.54
C ALA A 5 -12.66 14.48 -1.35
N ALA A 6 -13.75 13.75 -1.61
CA ALA A 6 -14.40 12.98 -0.56
C ALA A 6 -13.40 11.95 0.03
N PRO A 7 -13.45 11.62 1.34
CA PRO A 7 -12.48 10.71 1.97
C PRO A 7 -12.30 9.37 1.23
N GLN A 8 -13.39 8.87 0.63
CA GLN A 8 -13.41 7.67 -0.20
C GLN A 8 -12.55 7.81 -1.47
N GLU A 9 -12.68 8.95 -2.16
CA GLU A 9 -11.97 9.26 -3.40
C GLU A 9 -10.49 9.49 -3.15
N GLN A 10 -10.14 10.15 -2.05
CA GLN A 10 -8.74 10.29 -1.62
C GLN A 10 -8.11 8.91 -1.39
N LYS A 11 -8.83 8.00 -0.74
CA LYS A 11 -8.35 6.64 -0.45
C LYS A 11 -8.17 5.81 -1.72
N GLN A 12 -9.06 5.96 -2.69
CA GLN A 12 -8.93 5.34 -4.01
C GLN A 12 -7.69 5.83 -4.76
N LEU A 13 -7.46 7.14 -4.82
CA LEU A 13 -6.27 7.72 -5.46
C LEU A 13 -4.97 7.31 -4.76
N LEU A 14 -4.99 7.19 -3.43
CA LEU A 14 -3.85 6.63 -2.68
C LEU A 14 -3.62 5.17 -3.05
N GLY A 15 -4.68 4.37 -3.18
CA GLY A 15 -4.60 2.98 -3.58
C GLY A 15 -3.94 2.78 -4.94
N GLU A 16 -4.37 3.55 -5.94
CA GLU A 16 -3.78 3.51 -7.28
C GLU A 16 -2.28 3.89 -7.26
N ARG A 17 -1.92 4.92 -6.47
CA ARG A 17 -0.52 5.34 -6.32
C ARG A 17 0.33 4.30 -5.61
N ILE A 18 -0.18 3.71 -4.54
CA ILE A 18 0.51 2.67 -3.77
C ILE A 18 0.74 1.45 -4.66
N TYR A 19 -0.29 0.99 -5.37
CA TYR A 19 -0.18 -0.14 -6.29
C TYR A 19 0.87 0.12 -7.38
N ALA A 20 0.80 1.27 -8.04
CA ALA A 20 1.77 1.63 -9.08
C ALA A 20 3.21 1.70 -8.53
N LEU A 21 3.40 2.15 -7.29
CA LEU A 21 4.71 2.18 -6.65
C LEU A 21 5.22 0.78 -6.29
N ILE A 22 4.36 -0.10 -5.78
CA ILE A 22 4.69 -1.51 -5.54
C ILE A 22 5.10 -2.18 -6.85
N ASP A 23 4.31 -2.03 -7.92
CA ASP A 23 4.61 -2.65 -9.21
C ASP A 23 5.93 -2.13 -9.80
N ARG A 24 6.25 -0.85 -9.59
CA ARG A 24 7.53 -0.27 -10.01
C ARG A 24 8.72 -0.81 -9.20
N LEU A 25 8.57 -0.96 -7.88
CA LEU A 25 9.65 -1.40 -6.99
C LEU A 25 9.83 -2.92 -6.97
N TYR A 26 8.74 -3.65 -7.18
CA TYR A 26 8.66 -5.12 -7.15
C TYR A 26 7.87 -5.62 -8.38
N PRO A 27 8.45 -5.52 -9.60
CA PRO A 27 7.75 -5.88 -10.82
C PRO A 27 7.27 -7.33 -10.82
N GLY A 28 5.99 -7.55 -11.13
CA GLY A 28 5.39 -8.89 -11.18
C GLY A 28 5.13 -9.53 -9.80
N HIS A 29 5.11 -8.73 -8.72
CA HIS A 29 4.78 -9.24 -7.40
C HIS A 29 3.31 -9.70 -7.33
N LYS A 30 3.09 -11.02 -7.27
CA LYS A 30 1.77 -11.66 -7.32
C LYS A 30 0.76 -11.15 -6.27
N ASP A 31 1.24 -10.66 -5.13
CA ASP A 31 0.41 -10.18 -4.03
C ASP A 31 0.29 -8.63 -3.99
N ALA A 32 0.74 -7.90 -5.01
CA ALA A 32 0.73 -6.43 -5.03
C ALA A 32 -0.67 -5.83 -4.74
N GLY A 33 -1.73 -6.41 -5.29
CA GLY A 33 -3.10 -5.97 -5.03
C GLY A 33 -3.53 -6.19 -3.57
N LYS A 34 -3.16 -7.33 -2.97
CA LYS A 34 -3.47 -7.63 -1.57
C LYS A 34 -2.69 -6.73 -0.62
N ILE A 35 -1.40 -6.53 -0.90
CA ILE A 35 -0.55 -5.61 -0.14
C ILE A 35 -1.12 -4.20 -0.21
N THR A 36 -1.51 -3.72 -1.39
CA THR A 36 -2.18 -2.42 -1.55
C THR A 36 -3.43 -2.33 -0.70
N GLY A 37 -4.29 -3.35 -0.73
CA GLY A 37 -5.48 -3.42 0.12
C GLY A 37 -5.16 -3.35 1.61
N MET A 38 -4.15 -4.08 2.08
CA MET A 38 -3.70 -4.02 3.47
C MET A 38 -3.13 -2.66 3.85
N MET A 39 -2.33 -2.03 2.98
CA MET A 39 -1.80 -0.70 3.23
C MET A 39 -2.92 0.33 3.31
N LEU A 40 -3.99 0.19 2.51
CA LEU A 40 -5.14 1.07 2.58
C LEU A 40 -5.86 1.01 3.92
N GLU A 41 -5.64 0.04 4.80
CA GLU A 41 -6.20 0.11 6.17
C GLU A 41 -5.52 1.20 7.04
N ILE A 42 -4.37 1.71 6.62
CA ILE A 42 -3.65 2.81 7.27
C ILE A 42 -4.38 4.15 7.02
N ASP A 43 -4.28 5.08 7.97
CA ASP A 43 -4.84 6.41 7.84
C ASP A 43 -4.21 7.18 6.66
N ASN A 44 -5.03 7.96 5.95
CA ASN A 44 -4.60 8.68 4.75
C ASN A 44 -3.38 9.58 4.98
N SER A 45 -3.28 10.23 6.15
CA SER A 45 -2.15 11.10 6.50
C SER A 45 -0.84 10.31 6.61
N GLU A 46 -0.89 9.13 7.22
CA GLU A 46 0.27 8.24 7.36
C GLU A 46 0.67 7.64 6.01
N LEU A 47 -0.31 7.24 5.18
CA LEU A 47 -0.06 6.83 3.80
C LEU A 47 0.66 7.89 2.97
N ILE A 48 0.27 9.16 3.12
CA ILE A 48 0.93 10.27 2.44
C ILE A 48 2.38 10.43 2.92
N MET A 49 2.64 10.31 4.22
CA MET A 49 4.01 10.36 4.75
C MET A 49 4.84 9.19 4.22
N MET A 50 4.29 7.98 4.21
CA MET A 50 4.96 6.80 3.66
C MET A 50 5.29 6.95 2.18
N LEU A 51 4.40 7.55 1.38
CA LEU A 51 4.68 7.80 -0.05
C LEU A 51 5.80 8.83 -0.28
N GLN A 52 6.18 9.61 0.74
CA GLN A 52 7.31 10.54 0.70
C GLN A 52 8.63 9.90 1.18
N ASP A 53 8.54 8.80 1.93
CA ASP A 53 9.69 8.06 2.45
C ASP A 53 9.74 6.65 1.85
N LEU A 54 10.62 6.48 0.87
CA LEU A 54 10.71 5.27 0.08
C LEU A 54 11.21 4.05 0.88
N ASP A 55 11.98 4.27 1.96
CA ASP A 55 12.49 3.20 2.80
C ASP A 55 11.40 2.73 3.79
N LEU A 56 10.66 3.67 4.37
CA LEU A 56 9.47 3.36 5.16
C LEU A 56 8.42 2.60 4.32
N PHE A 57 8.19 3.03 3.08
CA PHE A 57 7.28 2.36 2.17
C PHE A 57 7.67 0.90 1.94
N LYS A 58 8.94 0.64 1.59
CA LYS A 58 9.44 -0.73 1.37
C LYS A 58 9.30 -1.59 2.62
N SER A 59 9.66 -1.05 3.78
CA SER A 59 9.53 -1.76 5.06
C SER A 59 8.08 -2.21 5.31
N LYS A 60 7.11 -1.33 5.03
CA LYS A 60 5.68 -1.64 5.18
C LYS A 60 5.18 -2.66 4.16
N VAL A 61 5.68 -2.60 2.93
CA VAL A 61 5.39 -3.61 1.89
C VAL A 61 5.92 -5.00 2.30
N GLU A 62 7.12 -5.06 2.87
CA GLU A 62 7.73 -6.31 3.36
C GLU A 62 6.99 -6.88 4.57
N GLU A 63 6.55 -6.02 5.50
CA GLU A 63 5.71 -6.40 6.63
C GLU A 63 4.38 -7.01 6.15
N ALA A 64 3.67 -6.31 5.26
CA ALA A 64 2.42 -6.79 4.68
C ALA A 64 2.61 -8.09 3.89
N SER A 65 3.69 -8.22 3.13
CA SER A 65 4.02 -9.46 2.41
C SER A 65 4.27 -10.61 3.38
N SER A 66 4.97 -10.37 4.49
CA SER A 66 5.25 -11.38 5.51
C SER A 66 3.97 -11.86 6.20
N VAL A 67 3.04 -10.93 6.50
CA VAL A 67 1.72 -11.26 7.05
C VAL A 67 0.91 -12.10 6.06
N LEU A 68 0.86 -11.73 4.78
CA LEU A 68 0.16 -12.51 3.76
C LEU A 68 0.73 -13.92 3.59
N GLN A 69 2.05 -14.06 3.61
CA GLN A 69 2.70 -15.38 3.56
C GLN A 69 2.39 -16.22 4.78
N SER A 70 2.33 -15.61 5.97
CA SER A 70 2.01 -16.31 7.21
C SER A 70 0.55 -16.76 7.23
N ALA A 71 -0.38 -15.89 6.81
CA ALA A 71 -1.78 -16.21 6.66
C ALA A 71 -2.03 -17.32 5.63
N ALA A 72 -1.27 -17.35 4.53
CA ALA A 72 -1.38 -18.39 3.50
C ALA A 72 -0.85 -19.76 3.95
N LYS A 73 0.07 -19.81 4.92
CA LYS A 73 0.62 -21.07 5.48
C LYS A 73 -0.26 -21.70 6.55
N MET A 74 -1.24 -20.96 7.07
CA MET A 74 -2.15 -21.41 8.13
C MET A 74 -3.43 -22.10 7.62
N ASN A 75 -3.55 -22.33 6.30
CA ASN A 75 -4.68 -23.02 5.67
C ASN A 75 -4.26 -24.36 5.05
#